data_AF-A0A2V7L0R2-F1
#
_entry.id   AF-A0A2V7L0R2-F1
#
_cell.length_a   1.000
_cell.length_b   1.000
_cell.length_c   1.000
_cell.angle_alpha   90.00
_cell.angle_beta   90.00
_cell.angle_gamma   90.00
#
_symmetry.space_group_name_H-M   'P 1'
#
loop_
_entity.id
_entity.type
_entity.pdbx_description
1 polymer ?
#
loop_
_entity_poly.entity_id
_entity_poly.type
_entity_poly.pdbx_seq_one_letter_code
_entity_poly.pdbx_strand_id
1 'polypeptide(L)'
;MLILVAACNPRTTRPAFAPLPEALRVVINAPPARVTAFADSLLRADTVAVSFVSVRDAFLETKPFAGTHRVRLWAEPDVSGKSRVTIEAVYRPREDPSRTMRDLERASPPGSAGEQRAQLLLAALKEKLGITTY
;
A
#
# COMPACT_ATOMS: atom_id res chain seq x y z
N MET A 1 39.33 -7.10 -3.61
CA MET A 1 38.09 -6.78 -2.88
C MET A 1 37.14 -6.13 -3.87
N LEU A 2 36.21 -6.91 -4.42
CA LEU A 2 35.28 -6.48 -5.47
C LEU A 2 34.10 -5.77 -4.80
N ILE A 3 33.99 -4.45 -4.98
CA ILE A 3 32.85 -3.67 -4.48
C ILE A 3 31.69 -3.86 -5.47
N LEU A 4 30.70 -4.68 -5.10
CA LEU A 4 29.40 -4.68 -5.77
C LEU A 4 28.65 -3.41 -5.35
N VAL A 5 28.73 -2.37 -6.17
CA VAL A 5 27.83 -1.23 -6.08
C VAL A 5 26.47 -1.72 -6.59
N ALA A 6 25.59 -2.15 -5.69
CA ALA A 6 24.19 -2.37 -6.02
C ALA A 6 23.63 -1.02 -6.51
N ALA A 7 23.39 -0.92 -7.81
CA ALA A 7 22.81 0.27 -8.41
C ALA A 7 21.42 0.51 -7.78
N CYS A 8 21.33 1.48 -6.87
CA CYS A 8 20.06 2.09 -6.48
C CYS A 8 19.42 2.62 -7.76
N ASN A 9 18.39 1.95 -8.27
CA ASN A 9 17.70 2.35 -9.48
C ASN A 9 16.95 3.68 -9.19
N PRO A 10 17.43 4.85 -9.65
CA PRO A 10 16.99 6.15 -9.15
C PRO A 10 15.62 6.59 -9.72
N ARG A 11 14.91 5.68 -10.40
CA ARG A 11 13.64 5.95 -11.08
C ARG A 11 12.52 5.10 -10.51
N THR A 12 12.32 5.20 -9.20
CA THR A 12 11.07 4.73 -8.57
C THR A 12 9.95 5.72 -8.88
N THR A 13 8.76 5.20 -9.14
CA THR A 13 7.52 6.00 -9.24
C THR A 13 6.77 6.07 -7.92
N ARG A 14 7.31 5.47 -6.85
CA ARG A 14 6.76 5.57 -5.49
C ARG A 14 6.90 6.99 -4.96
N PRO A 15 5.92 7.47 -4.18
CA PRO A 15 6.12 8.62 -3.32
C PRO A 15 7.31 8.39 -2.37
N ALA A 16 8.08 9.44 -2.10
CA ALA A 16 9.28 9.35 -1.26
C ALA A 16 9.01 9.30 0.25
N PHE A 17 7.74 9.36 0.68
CA PHE A 17 7.37 9.32 2.10
C PHE A 17 7.19 7.88 2.60
N ALA A 18 7.50 7.67 3.88
CA ALA A 18 7.25 6.39 4.55
C ALA A 18 5.77 6.22 4.91
N PRO A 19 5.26 4.96 4.98
CA PRO A 19 3.93 4.68 5.52
C PRO A 19 3.80 5.16 6.98
N LEU A 20 2.58 5.52 7.38
CA LEU A 20 2.26 5.89 8.75
C LEU A 20 2.52 4.71 9.71
N PRO A 21 2.82 4.97 11.00
CA PRO A 21 3.02 3.92 12.00
C PRO A 21 1.85 2.94 12.14
N GLU A 22 0.62 3.42 11.95
CA GLU A 22 -0.63 2.66 12.06
C GLU A 22 -0.91 1.76 10.84
N ALA A 23 -0.08 1.83 9.80
CA ALA A 23 -0.24 0.98 8.62
C ALA A 23 -0.15 -0.50 8.98
N LEU A 24 -1.07 -1.30 8.42
CA LEU A 24 -1.10 -2.74 8.61
C LEU A 24 0.11 -3.38 7.92
N ARG A 25 0.77 -4.34 8.57
CA ARG A 25 1.96 -5.02 8.05
C ARG A 25 1.82 -6.53 8.13
N VAL A 26 2.21 -7.22 7.06
CA VAL A 26 2.21 -8.70 7.00
C VAL A 26 3.24 -9.20 5.99
N VAL A 27 3.69 -10.45 6.14
CA VAL A 27 4.43 -11.16 5.08
C VAL A 27 3.46 -12.05 4.30
N ILE A 28 3.31 -11.76 3.01
CA ILE A 28 2.49 -12.53 2.06
C ILE A 28 3.36 -13.51 1.28
N ASN A 29 2.87 -14.74 1.07
CA ASN A 29 3.59 -15.79 0.34
C ASN A 29 3.49 -15.63 -1.19
N ALA A 30 3.73 -14.42 -1.69
CA ALA A 30 3.73 -14.10 -3.10
C ALA A 30 4.74 -12.98 -3.41
N PRO A 31 5.26 -12.92 -4.65
CA PRO A 31 6.21 -11.88 -5.04
C PRO A 31 5.51 -10.51 -5.18
N PRO A 32 6.25 -9.40 -5.07
CA PRO A 32 5.66 -8.05 -4.99
C PRO A 32 4.74 -7.69 -6.17
N ALA A 33 5.13 -8.11 -7.38
CA ALA A 33 4.34 -7.90 -8.58
C ALA A 33 2.96 -8.58 -8.51
N ARG A 34 2.91 -9.82 -7.99
CA ARG A 34 1.66 -10.59 -7.85
C ARG A 34 0.76 -9.99 -6.78
N VAL A 35 1.32 -9.56 -5.65
CA VAL A 35 0.58 -8.86 -4.59
C VAL A 35 -0.07 -7.60 -5.16
N THR A 36 0.70 -6.78 -5.86
CA THR A 36 0.24 -5.47 -6.39
C THR A 36 -0.84 -5.65 -7.44
N ALA A 37 -0.65 -6.57 -8.40
CA ALA A 37 -1.64 -6.84 -9.45
C ALA A 37 -2.95 -7.41 -8.88
N PHE A 38 -2.85 -8.31 -7.89
CA PHE A 38 -4.04 -8.87 -7.25
C PHE A 38 -4.80 -7.82 -6.43
N ALA A 39 -4.09 -6.95 -5.69
CA ALA A 39 -4.71 -5.86 -4.95
C ALA A 39 -5.40 -4.84 -5.87
N ASP A 40 -4.81 -4.47 -7.01
CA ASP A 40 -5.46 -3.62 -8.02
C ASP A 40 -6.75 -4.27 -8.55
N SER A 41 -6.70 -5.57 -8.87
CA SER A 41 -7.89 -6.31 -9.33
C SER A 41 -9.01 -6.32 -8.28
N LEU A 42 -8.68 -6.55 -7.00
CA LEU A 42 -9.66 -6.55 -5.91
C LEU A 42 -10.31 -5.17 -5.72
N LEU A 43 -9.50 -4.11 -5.67
CA LEU A 43 -10.00 -2.75 -5.47
C LEU A 43 -10.94 -2.33 -6.61
N ARG A 44 -10.61 -2.68 -7.86
CA ARG A 44 -11.47 -2.41 -9.02
C ARG A 44 -12.77 -3.22 -8.98
N ALA A 45 -12.71 -4.50 -8.60
CA ALA A 45 -13.89 -5.34 -8.44
C ALA A 45 -14.84 -4.77 -7.36
N ASP A 46 -14.27 -4.19 -6.30
CA ASP A 46 -15.01 -3.52 -5.23
C ASP A 46 -15.38 -2.06 -5.54
N THR A 47 -15.30 -1.65 -6.81
CA THR A 47 -15.61 -0.29 -7.31
C THR A 47 -14.79 0.85 -6.67
N VAL A 48 -13.69 0.52 -6.00
CA VAL A 48 -12.74 1.51 -5.48
C VAL A 48 -11.80 1.92 -6.59
N ALA A 49 -11.95 3.16 -7.08
CA ALA A 49 -11.10 3.67 -8.14
C ALA A 49 -9.64 3.77 -7.70
N VAL A 50 -8.73 3.20 -8.49
CA VAL A 50 -7.28 3.29 -8.30
C VAL A 50 -6.76 4.56 -9.00
N SER A 51 -6.04 5.42 -8.27
CA SER A 51 -5.41 6.63 -8.84
C SER A 51 -4.07 6.31 -9.48
N PHE A 52 -3.33 5.37 -8.90
CA PHE A 52 -1.99 5.01 -9.33
C PHE A 52 -1.70 3.54 -9.03
N VAL A 53 -1.07 2.85 -9.97
CA VAL A 53 -0.56 1.50 -9.79
C VAL A 53 0.77 1.36 -10.52
N SER A 54 1.79 0.86 -9.82
CA SER A 54 3.08 0.49 -10.39
C SER A 54 3.41 -0.93 -9.94
N VAL A 55 3.27 -1.90 -10.84
CA VAL A 55 3.67 -3.29 -10.59
C VAL A 55 5.19 -3.40 -10.46
N ARG A 56 5.92 -2.61 -11.25
CA ARG A 56 7.39 -2.54 -11.21
C ARG A 56 7.88 -2.10 -9.84
N ASP A 57 7.30 -1.02 -9.32
CA ASP A 57 7.63 -0.53 -7.99
C ASP A 57 6.68 -1.09 -6.95
N ALA A 58 5.94 -2.17 -7.21
CA ALA A 58 5.03 -2.82 -6.27
C ALA A 58 4.29 -1.88 -5.30
N PHE A 59 3.66 -0.84 -5.86
CA PHE A 59 2.98 0.23 -5.16
C PHE A 59 1.64 0.51 -5.82
N LEU A 60 0.63 0.79 -5.01
CA LEU A 60 -0.66 1.26 -5.50
C LEU A 60 -1.28 2.27 -4.54
N GLU A 61 -2.10 3.14 -5.10
CA GLU A 61 -2.85 4.15 -4.39
C GLU A 61 -4.27 4.27 -4.97
N THR A 62 -5.26 4.40 -4.09
CA THR A 62 -6.64 4.68 -4.50
C THR A 62 -6.89 6.17 -4.72
N LYS A 63 -7.89 6.51 -5.53
CA LYS A 63 -8.56 7.81 -5.41
C LYS A 63 -9.21 7.94 -4.03
N PRO A 64 -9.54 9.17 -3.58
CA PRO A 64 -10.37 9.34 -2.41
C PRO A 64 -11.71 8.60 -2.57
N PHE A 65 -12.16 7.96 -1.51
CA PHE A 65 -13.47 7.31 -1.42
C PHE A 65 -14.10 7.63 -0.06
N ALA A 66 -15.42 7.44 0.06
CA ALA A 66 -16.18 7.79 1.26
C ALA A 66 -15.83 9.22 1.78
N GLY A 67 -15.82 10.19 0.85
CA GLY A 67 -15.45 11.58 1.12
C GLY A 67 -13.95 11.83 1.08
N THR A 68 -13.20 11.33 2.06
CA THR A 68 -11.80 11.75 2.29
C THR A 68 -10.81 10.61 2.53
N HIS A 69 -11.25 9.35 2.49
CA HIS A 69 -10.40 8.19 2.76
C HIS A 69 -9.61 7.77 1.53
N ARG A 70 -8.40 7.27 1.75
CA ARG A 70 -7.54 6.70 0.72
C ARG A 70 -6.78 5.51 1.29
N VAL A 71 -6.56 4.50 0.46
CA VAL A 71 -5.75 3.34 0.80
C VAL A 71 -4.52 3.30 -0.11
N ARG A 72 -3.38 2.95 0.48
CA ARG A 72 -2.12 2.70 -0.21
C ARG A 72 -1.59 1.33 0.18
N LEU A 73 -0.93 0.69 -0.78
CA LEU A 73 -0.22 -0.56 -0.53
C LEU A 73 1.19 -0.47 -1.09
N TRP A 74 2.14 -0.90 -0.28
CA TRP A 74 3.52 -1.20 -0.66
C TRP A 74 3.73 -2.70 -0.49
N ALA A 75 4.33 -3.35 -1.49
CA ALA A 75 4.83 -4.70 -1.36
C ALA A 75 6.35 -4.67 -1.58
N GLU A 76 7.11 -4.81 -0.49
CA GLU A 76 8.55 -4.91 -0.58
C GLU A 76 8.97 -6.37 -0.74
N PRO A 77 10.02 -6.67 -1.53
CA PRO A 77 10.54 -8.03 -1.60
C PRO A 77 10.99 -8.49 -0.21
N ASP A 78 10.63 -9.73 0.14
CA ASP A 78 11.10 -10.44 1.33
C ASP A 78 11.75 -11.78 0.89
N VAL A 79 12.29 -12.53 1.84
CA VAL A 79 13.00 -13.79 1.55
C VAL A 79 12.13 -14.79 0.79
N SER A 80 12.75 -15.59 -0.07
CA SER A 80 12.10 -16.71 -0.78
C SER A 80 10.92 -16.32 -1.68
N GLY A 81 10.98 -15.15 -2.33
CA GLY A 81 9.92 -14.69 -3.24
C GLY A 81 8.63 -14.28 -2.55
N LYS A 82 8.68 -14.06 -1.23
CA LYS A 82 7.61 -13.48 -0.44
C LYS A 82 7.64 -11.96 -0.52
N SER A 83 6.63 -11.31 0.02
CA SER A 83 6.59 -9.85 0.12
C SER A 83 6.21 -9.39 1.50
N ARG A 84 6.91 -8.38 2.01
CA ARG A 84 6.46 -7.60 3.16
C ARG A 84 5.47 -6.56 2.66
N VAL A 85 4.21 -6.78 2.95
CA VAL A 85 3.10 -5.93 2.54
C VAL A 85 2.80 -4.94 3.65
N THR A 86 2.75 -3.66 3.29
CA THR A 86 2.29 -2.57 4.16
C THR A 86 1.06 -1.94 3.53
N ILE A 87 -0.05 -1.86 4.27
CA ILE A 87 -1.30 -1.25 3.83
C ILE A 87 -1.60 -0.08 4.75
N GLU A 88 -1.62 1.11 4.18
CA GLU A 88 -1.95 2.35 4.89
C GLU A 88 -3.35 2.79 4.51
N ALA A 89 -4.17 3.10 5.52
CA ALA A 89 -5.42 3.83 5.33
C ALA A 89 -5.28 5.22 5.92
N VAL A 90 -5.43 6.25 5.09
CA VAL A 90 -5.41 7.65 5.52
C VAL A 90 -6.74 8.31 5.23
N TYR A 91 -7.00 9.39 5.97
CA TYR A 91 -8.05 10.33 5.64
C TYR A 91 -7.53 11.75 5.76
N ARG A 92 -8.21 12.68 5.10
CA ARG A 92 -7.91 14.11 5.18
C ARG A 92 -9.03 14.83 5.93
N PRO A 93 -8.82 15.28 7.18
CA PRO A 93 -9.83 15.99 7.95
C PRO A 93 -10.02 17.45 7.50
N ARG A 94 -9.00 18.07 6.89
CA ARG A 94 -9.00 19.50 6.54
C ARG A 94 -8.25 19.74 5.24
N GLU A 95 -8.74 20.71 4.47
CA GLU A 95 -8.02 21.26 3.33
C GLU A 95 -7.24 22.51 3.75
N ASP A 96 -5.95 22.52 3.43
CA ASP A 96 -5.04 23.65 3.67
C ASP A 96 -4.04 23.73 2.51
N PRO A 97 -4.20 24.70 1.59
CA PRO A 97 -3.32 24.83 0.42
C PRO A 97 -1.86 25.10 0.75
N SER A 98 -1.54 25.50 1.98
CA SER A 98 -0.17 25.81 2.41
C SER A 98 0.65 24.57 2.78
N ARG A 99 0.01 23.41 2.98
CA ARG A 99 0.67 22.17 3.38
C ARG A 99 0.59 21.13 2.27
N THR A 100 1.55 20.20 2.25
CA THR A 100 1.49 19.10 1.29
C THR A 100 0.32 18.18 1.60
N MET A 101 -0.14 17.42 0.60
CA MET A 101 -1.21 16.44 0.83
C MET A 101 -0.87 15.46 1.96
N ARG A 102 0.41 15.05 2.07
CA ARG A 102 0.88 14.10 3.09
C ARG A 102 0.82 14.71 4.49
N ASP A 103 1.16 15.98 4.65
CA ASP A 103 1.16 16.66 5.97
C ASP A 103 -0.26 16.84 6.55
N LEU A 104 -1.27 16.75 5.69
CA LEU A 104 -2.68 16.85 6.07
C LEU A 104 -3.33 15.49 6.30
N GLU A 105 -2.66 14.40 5.92
CA GLU A 105 -3.17 13.05 6.11
C GLU A 105 -3.00 12.60 7.56
N ARG A 106 -4.02 11.89 8.05
CA ARG A 106 -4.00 11.18 9.32
C ARG A 106 -4.40 9.73 9.09
N ALA A 107 -3.97 8.83 9.98
CA ALA A 107 -4.43 7.45 9.97
C ALA A 107 -5.95 7.40 10.07
N SER A 108 -6.59 6.59 9.22
CA SER A 108 -8.03 6.39 9.25
C SER A 108 -8.46 5.85 10.62
N PRO A 109 -9.45 6.46 11.31
CA PRO A 109 -9.89 6.00 12.62
C PRO A 109 -10.43 4.57 12.58
N PRO A 110 -10.38 3.82 13.70
CA PRO A 110 -10.99 2.50 13.81
C PRO A 110 -12.47 2.52 13.41
N GLY A 111 -12.89 1.54 12.60
CA GLY A 111 -14.28 1.43 12.14
C GLY A 111 -14.67 2.42 11.03
N SER A 112 -13.77 3.29 10.59
CA SER A 112 -14.00 4.14 9.42
C SER A 112 -13.95 3.36 8.11
N ALA A 113 -14.51 3.92 7.03
CA ALA A 113 -14.49 3.29 5.71
C ALA A 113 -13.06 3.00 5.21
N GLY A 114 -12.11 3.88 5.49
CA GLY A 114 -10.70 3.69 5.13
C GLY A 114 -10.07 2.50 5.84
N GLU A 115 -10.31 2.40 7.14
CA GLU A 115 -9.76 1.35 8.00
C GLU A 115 -10.35 -0.02 7.65
N GLN A 116 -11.68 -0.12 7.54
CA GLN A 116 -12.38 -1.33 7.08
C GLN A 116 -11.89 -1.78 5.71
N ARG A 117 -11.69 -0.85 4.76
CA ARG A 117 -11.20 -1.18 3.41
C ARG A 117 -9.78 -1.75 3.46
N ALA A 118 -8.89 -1.19 4.27
CA ALA A 118 -7.54 -1.74 4.43
C ALA A 118 -7.56 -3.13 5.07
N GLN A 119 -8.42 -3.37 6.07
CA GLN A 119 -8.59 -4.69 6.67
C GLN A 119 -9.12 -5.72 5.66
N LEU A 120 -10.16 -5.37 4.88
CA LEU A 120 -10.73 -6.26 3.87
C LEU A 120 -9.70 -6.61 2.79
N LEU A 121 -8.94 -5.62 2.32
CA LEU A 121 -7.86 -5.85 1.34
C LEU A 121 -6.79 -6.78 1.93
N LEU A 122 -6.38 -6.55 3.17
CA LEU A 122 -5.43 -7.42 3.86
C LEU A 122 -5.97 -8.84 3.97
N ALA A 123 -7.21 -9.02 4.42
CA ALA A 123 -7.83 -10.32 4.59
C ALA A 123 -7.86 -11.11 3.28
N ALA A 124 -8.29 -10.47 2.18
CA ALA A 124 -8.33 -11.10 0.87
C ALA A 124 -6.93 -11.49 0.35
N LEU A 125 -5.90 -10.68 0.63
CA LEU A 125 -4.51 -11.01 0.33
C LEU A 125 -4.04 -12.24 1.10
N LYS A 126 -4.34 -12.30 2.41
CA LYS A 126 -3.98 -13.44 3.26
C LYS A 126 -4.66 -14.72 2.78
N GLU A 127 -5.95 -14.64 2.48
CA GLU A 127 -6.76 -15.78 2.03
C GLU A 127 -6.26 -16.32 0.68
N LYS A 128 -6.04 -15.44 -0.31
CA LYS A 128 -5.73 -15.90 -1.67
C LYS A 128 -4.27 -16.21 -1.90
N LEU A 129 -3.36 -15.47 -1.26
CA LEU A 129 -1.92 -15.56 -1.51
C LEU A 129 -1.16 -16.24 -0.37
N GLY A 130 -1.82 -16.51 0.77
CA GLY A 130 -1.23 -17.12 1.93
C GLY A 130 -0.30 -16.20 2.73
N ILE A 131 -0.03 -16.57 3.98
CA ILE A 131 0.86 -15.84 4.88
C ILE A 131 1.94 -16.73 5.47
N THR A 132 3.03 -16.12 5.89
CA THR A 132 3.98 -16.75 6.83
C THR A 132 3.82 -16.06 8.19
N THR A 133 3.54 -16.85 9.21
CA THR A 133 3.60 -16.40 10.61
C THR A 133 4.97 -16.80 11.14
N TYR A 134 5.72 -15.83 11.69
CA TYR A 134 6.97 -16.07 12.42
C TYR A 134 6.71 -16.01 13.92
#